data_AF-A0A2V9U9Z8-F1
#
_entry.id   AF-A0A2V9U9Z8-F1
#
_cell.length_a   1.000
_cell.length_b   1.000
_cell.length_c   1.000
_cell.angle_alpha   90.00
_cell.angle_beta   90.00
_cell.angle_gamma   90.00
#
_symmetry.space_group_name_H-M   'P 1'
#
loop_
_entity.id
_entity.type
_entity.pdbx_description
1 polymer ?
#
loop_
_entity_poly.entity_id
_entity_poly.type
_entity_poly.pdbx_seq_one_letter_code
_entity_poly.pdbx_strand_id
1 'polypeptide(L)'
;MALDRFTAFLIFQLFVALVVILLIVFRPGPWSTARWIGLSIALPAAVLLFVARWQLGRSFSVTPQARQLVTHGLYSKIRNPIYVFSGLMLAGIVIALERPYALLFLL
;
A
#
# COMPACT_ATOMS: atom_id res chain seq x y z
N MET A 1 -17.67 -7.29 -20.79
CA MET A 1 -17.72 -7.03 -19.34
C MET A 1 -17.00 -5.70 -19.09
N ALA A 2 -17.72 -4.61 -18.83
CA ALA A 2 -17.09 -3.29 -18.66
C ALA A 2 -16.30 -3.27 -17.34
N LEU A 3 -15.03 -2.84 -17.39
CA LEU A 3 -14.20 -2.67 -16.20
C LEU A 3 -14.83 -1.58 -15.32
N ASP A 4 -15.30 -1.94 -14.13
CA ASP A 4 -15.84 -0.95 -13.22
C ASP A 4 -14.71 -0.07 -12.67
N ARG A 5 -15.04 1.20 -12.37
CA ARG A 5 -14.05 2.20 -11.93
C ARG A 5 -13.28 1.76 -10.68
N PHE A 6 -13.90 0.97 -9.80
CA PHE A 6 -13.26 0.47 -8.60
C PHE A 6 -12.21 -0.60 -8.91
N THR A 7 -12.56 -1.57 -9.76
CA THR A 7 -11.58 -2.57 -10.24
C THR A 7 -10.44 -1.90 -11.01
N ALA A 8 -10.72 -0.88 -11.83
CA ALA A 8 -9.68 -0.09 -12.50
C ALA A 8 -8.72 0.58 -11.51
N PHE A 9 -9.25 1.15 -10.42
CA PHE A 9 -8.43 1.75 -9.35
C PHE A 9 -7.55 0.72 -8.62
N LEU A 10 -8.08 -0.46 -8.33
CA LEU A 10 -7.31 -1.53 -7.71
C LEU A 10 -6.20 -2.06 -8.61
N ILE A 11 -6.48 -2.24 -9.90
CA ILE A 11 -5.46 -2.62 -10.90
C ILE A 11 -4.39 -1.54 -10.98
N PHE A 12 -4.79 -0.27 -11.04
CA PHE A 12 -3.87 0.85 -11.06
C PHE A 12 -2.96 0.87 -9.82
N GLN A 13 -3.51 0.65 -8.64
CA GLN A 13 -2.70 0.52 -7.41
C GLN A 13 -1.69 -0.61 -7.52
N LEU A 14 -2.11 -1.82 -7.93
CA LEU A 14 -1.20 -2.96 -8.04
C LEU A 14 -0.09 -2.67 -9.05
N PHE A 15 -0.44 -2.06 -10.17
CA PHE A 15 0.52 -1.64 -11.18
C PHE A 15 1.53 -0.64 -10.61
N VAL A 16 1.09 0.41 -9.92
CA VAL A 16 1.97 1.40 -9.29
C VAL A 16 2.87 0.74 -8.25
N ALA A 17 2.31 -0.09 -7.36
CA ALA A 17 3.08 -0.79 -6.34
C ALA A 17 4.15 -1.70 -6.97
N LEU A 18 3.78 -2.47 -8.00
CA LEU A 18 4.70 -3.31 -8.75
C LEU A 18 5.82 -2.48 -9.40
N VAL A 19 5.47 -1.41 -10.11
CA VAL A 19 6.47 -0.53 -10.74
C VAL A 19 7.44 0.03 -9.70
N VAL A 20 6.94 0.55 -8.57
CA VAL A 20 7.80 1.08 -7.51
C VAL A 20 8.72 0.00 -6.94
N ILE A 21 8.21 -1.20 -6.68
CA ILE A 21 9.03 -2.32 -6.20
C ILE A 21 10.10 -2.69 -7.23
N LEU A 22 9.74 -2.79 -8.52
CA LEU A 22 10.68 -3.11 -9.58
C LEU A 22 11.76 -2.02 -9.71
N LEU A 23 11.40 -0.74 -9.62
CA LEU A 23 12.38 0.36 -9.61
C LEU A 23 13.34 0.23 -8.43
N ILE A 24 12.86 -0.17 -7.24
CA ILE A 24 13.72 -0.41 -6.08
C ILE A 24 14.59 -1.65 -6.29
N VAL A 25 14.08 -2.73 -6.89
CA VAL A 25 14.82 -3.99 -7.12
C VAL A 25 15.88 -3.85 -8.22
N PHE A 26 15.60 -3.11 -9.29
CA PHE A 26 16.53 -2.88 -10.39
C PHE A 26 17.41 -1.64 -10.22
N ARG A 27 17.26 -0.91 -9.10
CA ARG A 27 18.13 0.23 -8.79
C ARG A 27 19.61 -0.22 -8.77
N PRO A 28 20.50 0.43 -9.54
CA PRO A 28 21.93 0.18 -9.50
C PRO A 28 22.51 0.50 -8.10
N GLY A 29 23.41 -0.36 -7.63
CA GLY A 29 24.07 -0.20 -6.33
C GLY A 29 24.05 -1.49 -5.51
N PRO A 30 24.84 -1.54 -4.41
CA PRO A 30 24.89 -2.69 -3.54
C PRO A 30 23.54 -2.95 -2.88
N TRP A 31 23.25 -4.22 -2.62
CA TRP A 31 22.09 -4.62 -1.83
C TRP A 31 22.39 -4.42 -0.35
N SER A 32 22.12 -3.22 0.15
CA SER A 32 22.28 -2.89 1.56
C SER A 32 21.26 -3.61 2.43
N THR A 33 21.56 -3.74 3.72
CA THR A 33 20.62 -4.25 4.73
C THR A 33 19.33 -3.44 4.77
N ALA A 34 19.42 -2.11 4.60
CA ALA A 34 18.26 -1.23 4.57
C ALA A 34 17.34 -1.53 3.38
N ARG A 35 17.90 -1.83 2.21
CA ARG A 35 17.12 -2.25 1.02
C ARG A 35 16.33 -3.53 1.27
N TRP A 36 16.95 -4.52 1.89
CA TRP A 36 16.28 -5.78 2.27
C TRP A 36 15.18 -5.58 3.31
N ILE A 37 15.46 -4.81 4.37
CA ILE A 37 14.48 -4.49 5.41
C ILE A 37 13.31 -3.69 4.82
N GLY A 38 13.59 -2.69 4.00
CA GLY A 38 12.56 -1.86 3.40
C GLY A 38 11.64 -2.65 2.47
N LEU A 39 12.20 -3.55 1.65
CA LEU A 39 11.41 -4.43 0.78
C LEU A 39 10.61 -5.46 1.57
N SER A 40 11.17 -6.05 2.64
CA SER A 40 10.46 -7.02 3.47
C SER A 40 9.29 -6.39 4.24
N ILE A 41 9.32 -5.07 4.48
CA ILE A 41 8.19 -4.31 5.02
C ILE A 41 7.21 -3.92 3.91
N ALA A 42 7.71 -3.35 2.80
CA ALA A 42 6.88 -2.78 1.75
C ALA A 42 6.04 -3.83 1.01
N LEU A 43 6.59 -5.01 0.74
CA LEU A 43 5.90 -6.08 0.01
C LEU A 43 4.65 -6.60 0.75
N PRO A 44 4.75 -7.09 2.01
CA PRO A 44 3.56 -7.50 2.76
C PRO A 44 2.57 -6.35 2.98
N ALA A 45 3.06 -5.13 3.23
CA ALA A 45 2.20 -3.97 3.41
C ALA A 45 1.40 -3.64 2.14
N ALA A 46 1.99 -3.74 0.95
CA ALA A 46 1.28 -3.54 -0.31
C ALA A 46 0.18 -4.59 -0.53
N VAL A 47 0.44 -5.86 -0.18
CA VAL A 47 -0.55 -6.94 -0.25
C VAL A 47 -1.69 -6.69 0.74
N LEU A 48 -1.38 -6.35 1.99
CA LEU A 48 -2.39 -6.07 3.01
C LEU A 48 -3.21 -4.82 2.69
N LEU A 49 -2.60 -3.80 2.08
CA LEU A 49 -3.29 -2.61 1.58
C LEU A 49 -4.27 -2.97 0.45
N PHE A 50 -3.86 -3.85 -0.47
CA PHE A 50 -4.76 -4.37 -1.50
C PHE A 50 -5.94 -5.11 -0.89
N VAL A 51 -5.69 -6.02 0.06
CA VAL A 51 -6.75 -6.77 0.75
C VAL A 51 -7.69 -5.82 1.51
N ALA A 52 -7.17 -4.80 2.19
CA ALA A 52 -7.99 -3.82 2.90
C ALA A 52 -8.87 -3.00 1.94
N ARG A 53 -8.36 -2.62 0.76
CA ARG A 53 -9.17 -1.92 -0.25
C ARG A 53 -10.19 -2.85 -0.92
N TRP A 54 -9.81 -4.09 -1.19
CA TRP A 54 -10.71 -5.13 -1.70
C TRP A 54 -11.87 -5.39 -0.74
N GLN A 55 -11.59 -5.53 0.56
CA GLN A 55 -12.61 -5.72 1.60
C GLN A 55 -13.53 -4.50 1.74
N LEU A 56 -13.03 -3.27 1.50
CA LEU A 56 -13.92 -2.11 1.46
C LEU A 56 -14.79 -2.08 0.19
N GLY A 57 -14.33 -2.74 -0.88
CA GLY A 57 -15.10 -2.95 -2.11
C GLY A 57 -15.67 -1.65 -2.70
N ARG A 58 -16.90 -1.74 -3.22
CA ARG A 58 -17.66 -0.60 -3.78
C ARG A 58 -18.10 0.46 -2.75
N SER A 59 -17.87 0.21 -1.45
CA SER A 59 -18.03 1.22 -0.41
C SER A 59 -16.85 2.21 -0.37
N PHE A 60 -15.75 1.92 -1.09
CA PHE A 60 -14.65 2.86 -1.29
C PHE A 60 -15.08 3.97 -2.25
N SER A 61 -15.43 5.13 -1.69
CA SER A 61 -15.71 6.35 -2.41
C SER A 61 -14.57 7.33 -2.11
N VAL A 62 -13.95 7.91 -3.15
CA VAL A 62 -12.95 8.98 -3.01
C VAL A 62 -13.59 10.23 -2.36
N THR A 63 -14.90 10.41 -2.57
CA THR A 63 -15.74 11.36 -1.84
C THR A 63 -16.24 10.75 -0.52
N PRO A 64 -16.37 11.52 0.58
CA PRO A 64 -16.95 11.00 1.81
C PRO A 64 -18.45 10.75 1.60
N GLN A 65 -18.80 9.54 1.18
CA GLN A 65 -20.17 9.05 1.09
C GLN A 65 -20.32 7.98 2.16
N ALA A 66 -21.33 8.14 3.02
CA ALA A 66 -21.66 7.14 4.04
C ALA A 66 -22.18 5.86 3.36
N ARG A 67 -21.26 5.01 2.88
CA ARG A 67 -21.55 3.65 2.45
C ARG A 67 -21.22 2.69 3.58
N GLN A 68 -22.01 1.62 3.64
CA GLN A 68 -22.08 0.64 4.73
C GLN A 68 -20.74 0.35 5.44
N LEU A 69 -20.80 0.30 6.77
CA LEU A 69 -19.67 -0.05 7.63
C LEU A 69 -19.22 -1.49 7.38
N VAL A 70 -17.96 -1.67 7.00
CA VAL A 70 -17.34 -2.98 6.83
C VAL A 70 -16.68 -3.39 8.15
N THR A 71 -17.11 -4.51 8.74
CA THR A 71 -16.62 -4.98 10.06
C THR A 71 -16.00 -6.38 10.03
N HIS A 72 -15.77 -6.93 8.84
CA HIS A 72 -15.16 -8.27 8.66
C HIS A 72 -13.73 -8.16 8.14
N GLY A 73 -12.97 -9.25 8.21
CA GLY A 73 -11.60 -9.30 7.70
C GLY A 73 -10.63 -8.42 8.49
N LEU A 74 -9.83 -7.59 7.82
CA LEU A 74 -8.88 -6.69 8.45
C LEU A 74 -9.59 -5.59 9.27
N TYR A 75 -10.79 -5.20 8.84
CA TYR A 75 -11.61 -4.19 9.52
C TYR A 75 -12.20 -4.67 10.85
N SER A 76 -12.18 -5.99 11.12
CA SER A 76 -12.58 -6.49 12.45
C SER A 76 -11.50 -6.30 13.51
N LYS A 77 -10.24 -6.15 13.09
CA LYS A 77 -9.08 -6.02 13.98
C LYS A 77 -8.54 -4.59 14.05
N ILE A 78 -8.57 -3.88 12.93
CA ILE A 78 -8.02 -2.53 12.79
C ILE A 78 -9.11 -1.62 12.24
N ARG A 79 -9.39 -0.49 12.89
CA ARG A 79 -10.42 0.46 12.45
C ARG A 79 -10.13 1.06 11.08
N ASN A 80 -8.85 1.38 10.84
CA ASN A 80 -8.37 2.14 9.69
C ASN A 80 -7.21 1.41 8.98
N PRO A 81 -7.43 0.16 8.50
CA PRO A 81 -6.34 -0.70 8.00
C PRO A 81 -5.66 -0.11 6.76
N ILE A 82 -6.38 0.64 5.92
CA ILE A 82 -5.81 1.28 4.74
C ILE A 82 -4.69 2.25 5.12
N TYR A 83 -4.90 3.09 6.12
CA TYR A 83 -3.90 4.07 6.58
C TYR A 83 -2.67 3.39 7.19
N VAL A 84 -2.90 2.33 7.97
CA VAL A 84 -1.83 1.54 8.58
C VAL A 84 -0.95 0.90 7.50
N PHE A 85 -1.56 0.18 6.55
CA PHE A 85 -0.80 -0.52 5.53
C PHE A 85 -0.22 0.41 4.46
N SER A 86 -0.87 1.54 4.14
CA SER A 86 -0.25 2.55 3.28
C SER A 86 0.94 3.22 3.96
N GLY A 87 0.85 3.53 5.25
CA GLY A 87 1.96 4.09 6.02
C GLY A 87 3.15 3.13 6.08
N LEU A 88 2.91 1.85 6.39
CA LEU A 88 3.94 0.81 6.39
C LEU A 88 4.58 0.61 5.01
N MET A 89 3.76 0.61 3.95
CA MET A 89 4.27 0.47 2.57
C MET A 89 5.20 1.64 2.22
N LEU A 90 4.79 2.88 2.52
CA LEU A 90 5.60 4.07 2.27
C LEU A 90 6.87 4.09 3.14
N ALA A 91 6.77 3.73 4.42
CA ALA A 91 7.94 3.63 5.30
C ALA A 91 8.94 2.59 4.79
N GLY A 92 8.48 1.41 4.37
CA GLY A 92 9.32 0.37 3.77
C GLY A 92 10.02 0.86 2.49
N ILE A 93 9.31 1.57 1.62
CA ILE A 93 9.88 2.20 0.42
C ILE A 93 10.97 3.20 0.80
N VAL A 94 10.71 4.09 1.76
CA VAL A 94 11.69 5.11 2.19
C VAL A 94 12.95 4.48 2.79
N ILE A 95 12.78 3.44 3.61
CA ILE A 95 13.90 2.66 4.17
C ILE A 95 14.68 1.99 3.04
N ALA A 96 13.98 1.40 2.06
CA ALA A 96 14.64 0.73 0.94
C ALA A 96 15.42 1.69 0.01
N LEU A 97 15.03 2.97 0.00
CA LEU A 97 15.71 4.03 -0.73
C LEU A 97 16.89 4.64 0.06
N GLU A 98 17.10 4.21 1.31
CA GLU A 98 18.13 4.72 2.22
C GLU A 98 18.00 6.23 2.48
N ARG A 99 16.77 6.73 2.53
CA ARG A 99 16.46 8.15 2.76
C ARG A 99 15.67 8.34 4.06
N PRO A 100 16.26 8.08 5.25
CA PRO A 100 15.53 8.06 6.52
C PRO A 100 14.83 9.39 6.83
N TYR A 101 15.40 10.53 6.42
CA TYR A 101 14.78 11.84 6.59
C TYR A 101 13.41 11.98 5.89
N ALA A 102 13.17 11.21 4.83
CA ALA A 102 11.88 11.26 4.14
C ALA A 102 10.73 10.65 4.98
N LEU A 103 11.04 9.90 6.06
CA LEU A 103 10.03 9.41 7.00
C LEU A 103 9.33 10.55 7.74
N LEU A 104 9.98 11.71 7.89
CA LEU A 104 9.39 12.87 8.55
C LEU A 104 8.16 13.41 7.82
N PHE A 105 8.04 13.18 6.50
CA PHE A 105 6.85 13.55 5.73
C PHE A 105 5.65 12.63 5.97
N LEU A 106 5.82 11.53 6.71
CA LEU A 106 4.74 10.59 7.03
C LEU A 106 4.08 10.88 8.40
N LEU A 107 4.60 11.86 9.14
CA LEU A 107 4.11 12.31 10.45
C LEU A 107 3.29 13.60 10.30
#